data_AF-A0A9Q0VPN3-F1
#
_entry.id   AF-A0A9Q0VPN3-F1
#
_cell.length_a   1.000
_cell.length_b   1.000
_cell.length_c   1.000
_cell.angle_alpha   90.00
_cell.angle_beta   90.00
_cell.angle_gamma   90.00
#
_symmetry.space_group_name_H-M   'P 1'
#
loop_
_entity.id
_entity.type
_entity.pdbx_description
1 polymer ?
#
loop_
_entity_poly.entity_id
_entity_poly.type
_entity_poly.pdbx_seq_one_letter_code
_entity_poly.pdbx_strand_id
1 'polypeptide(L)'
;MHSIPLSFPGTTFYRANKAAAAICKELGIIIREKRARMAEGEQAQDILSHTILATDPSGKHMTEAEIAGKIMGLLVAGYSQVATAMTFFMKYVGQRPDIYAKILTEQTEVATAKKAGELLDWDDIQKMKYSWNVIYEVMRLTPPIQGAFREALTDFTYAGYTIPKGWKVSNLSFSLSFFIFTSFTIV
;
A
#
# COMPACT_ATOMS: atom_id res chain seq x y z
N MET A 1 -7.28 2.13 -14.42
CA MET A 1 -7.15 0.75 -14.93
C MET A 1 -8.56 0.20 -15.10
N HIS A 2 -9.11 0.24 -16.32
CA HIS A 2 -10.45 -0.28 -16.62
C HIS A 2 -10.36 -1.18 -17.84
N SER A 3 -10.53 -2.48 -17.64
CA SER A 3 -10.62 -3.47 -18.72
C SER A 3 -12.01 -4.07 -18.74
N ILE A 4 -12.54 -4.29 -19.93
CA ILE A 4 -13.77 -5.07 -20.11
C ILE A 4 -13.51 -6.50 -19.58
N PRO A 5 -14.40 -7.07 -18.75
CA PRO A 5 -14.23 -8.41 -18.15
C PRO A 5 -14.47 -9.52 -19.19
N LEU A 6 -13.77 -9.46 -20.32
CA LEU A 6 -13.86 -10.40 -21.42
C LEU A 6 -12.59 -11.24 -21.47
N SER A 7 -12.71 -12.54 -21.16
CA SER A 7 -11.56 -13.46 -21.13
C SER A 7 -11.29 -14.08 -22.49
N PHE A 8 -10.87 -13.24 -23.45
CA PHE A 8 -10.53 -13.68 -24.80
C PHE A 8 -9.01 -13.54 -25.07
N PRO A 9 -8.34 -14.51 -25.72
CA PRO A 9 -6.92 -14.41 -26.03
C PRO A 9 -6.55 -13.09 -26.71
N GLY A 10 -5.55 -12.41 -26.17
CA GLY A 10 -5.12 -11.08 -26.64
C GLY A 10 -5.63 -9.91 -25.82
N THR A 11 -6.74 -10.06 -25.08
CA THR A 11 -7.27 -9.00 -24.19
C THR A 11 -6.42 -8.79 -22.94
N THR A 12 -6.44 -7.58 -22.38
CA THR A 12 -5.77 -7.26 -21.10
C THR A 12 -6.30 -8.12 -19.97
N PHE A 13 -7.61 -8.38 -19.92
CA PHE A 13 -8.25 -9.20 -18.88
C PHE A 13 -7.78 -10.66 -18.94
N TYR A 14 -7.68 -11.25 -20.14
CA TYR A 14 -7.12 -12.59 -20.32
C TYR A 14 -5.67 -12.68 -19.84
N ARG A 15 -4.83 -11.70 -20.22
CA ARG A 15 -3.42 -11.65 -19.78
C ARG A 15 -3.31 -11.49 -18.26
N ALA A 16 -4.16 -10.65 -17.66
CA ALA A 16 -4.20 -10.44 -16.22
C ALA A 16 -4.58 -11.72 -15.47
N ASN A 17 -5.61 -12.45 -15.92
CA ASN A 17 -6.00 -13.72 -15.30
C ASN A 17 -4.89 -14.78 -15.41
N LYS A 18 -4.22 -14.86 -16.57
CA LYS A 18 -3.08 -15.77 -16.76
C LYS A 18 -1.91 -15.43 -15.82
N ALA A 19 -1.59 -14.15 -15.68
CA ALA A 19 -0.54 -13.69 -14.78
C ALA A 19 -0.90 -13.95 -13.30
N ALA A 20 -2.14 -13.64 -12.90
CA ALA A 20 -2.62 -13.93 -11.54
C ALA A 20 -2.55 -15.42 -11.22
N ALA A 21 -2.95 -16.29 -12.15
CA ALA A 21 -2.84 -17.74 -11.97
C ALA A 21 -1.38 -18.21 -11.80
N ALA A 22 -0.45 -17.63 -12.58
CA ALA A 22 0.98 -17.94 -12.44
C ALA A 22 1.53 -17.50 -11.08
N ILE A 23 1.20 -16.29 -10.62
CA ILE A 23 1.62 -15.78 -9.30
C ILE A 23 1.03 -16.65 -8.18
N CYS A 24 -0.26 -16.99 -8.24
CA CYS A 24 -0.88 -17.86 -7.24
C CYS A 24 -0.22 -19.24 -7.17
N LYS A 25 0.26 -19.78 -8.31
CA LYS A 25 1.01 -21.04 -8.33
C LYS A 25 2.34 -20.91 -7.59
N GLU A 26 3.12 -19.86 -7.84
CA GLU A 26 4.39 -19.61 -7.15
C GLU A 26 4.18 -19.37 -5.65
N LEU A 27 3.15 -18.60 -5.29
CA LEU A 27 2.77 -18.39 -3.89
C LEU A 27 2.41 -19.71 -3.21
N GLY A 28 1.72 -20.62 -3.89
CA GLY A 28 1.42 -21.96 -3.36
C GLY A 28 2.68 -22.76 -3.01
N ILE A 29 3.71 -22.70 -3.86
CA ILE A 29 5.01 -23.34 -3.61
C ILE A 29 5.65 -22.75 -2.34
N ILE A 30 5.75 -21.42 -2.27
CA ILE A 30 6.33 -20.70 -1.12
C ILE A 30 5.58 -21.01 0.18
N ILE A 31 4.24 -21.07 0.14
CA ILE A 31 3.41 -21.40 1.30
C ILE A 31 3.73 -22.81 1.80
N ARG A 32 3.85 -23.80 0.91
CA ARG A 32 4.15 -25.19 1.29
C ARG A 32 5.55 -25.31 1.87
N GLU A 33 6.54 -24.69 1.25
CA GLU A 33 7.91 -24.65 1.79
C GLU A 33 7.95 -24.01 3.17
N LYS A 34 7.25 -22.87 3.36
CA LYS A 34 7.19 -22.22 4.66
C LYS A 34 6.51 -23.10 5.71
N ARG A 35 5.42 -23.79 5.37
CA ARG A 35 4.77 -24.77 6.27
C ARG A 35 5.71 -25.90 6.67
N ALA A 36 6.49 -26.43 5.73
CA ALA A 36 7.46 -27.50 6.01
C ALA A 36 8.54 -27.02 6.99
N ARG A 37 9.15 -25.85 6.74
CA ARG A 37 10.17 -25.30 7.65
C ARG A 37 9.62 -24.95 9.03
N MET A 38 8.37 -24.48 9.11
CA MET A 38 7.70 -24.26 10.40
C MET A 38 7.45 -25.56 11.16
N ALA A 39 7.15 -26.67 10.46
CA ALA A 39 7.04 -27.98 11.09
C ALA A 39 8.40 -28.50 11.61
N GLU A 40 9.50 -28.07 11.00
CA GLU A 40 10.88 -28.33 11.44
C GLU A 40 11.33 -27.40 12.60
N GLY A 41 10.46 -26.48 13.05
CA GLY A 41 10.72 -25.60 14.19
C GLY A 41 11.14 -24.17 13.84
N GLU A 42 11.07 -23.76 12.56
CA GLU A 42 11.29 -22.36 12.20
C GLU A 42 10.27 -21.43 12.90
N GLN A 43 10.77 -20.39 13.58
CA GLN A 43 9.92 -19.43 14.26
C GLN A 43 9.12 -18.57 13.27
N ALA A 44 7.85 -18.31 13.61
CA ALA A 44 7.01 -17.40 12.85
C ALA A 44 7.44 -15.93 13.09
N GLN A 45 8.16 -15.36 12.13
CA GLN A 45 8.64 -13.97 12.21
C GLN A 45 8.11 -13.05 11.09
N ASP A 46 7.43 -13.62 10.07
CA ASP A 46 6.93 -12.88 8.93
C ASP A 46 5.40 -12.95 8.78
N ILE A 47 4.85 -12.04 7.98
CA ILE A 47 3.41 -11.93 7.70
C ILE A 47 2.85 -13.26 7.17
N LEU A 48 3.61 -14.00 6.36
CA LEU A 48 3.18 -15.28 5.81
C LEU A 48 2.99 -16.32 6.92
N SER A 49 3.96 -16.43 7.83
CA SER A 49 3.92 -17.33 8.99
C SER A 49 2.73 -17.01 9.88
N HIS A 50 2.50 -15.72 10.18
CA HIS A 50 1.33 -15.29 10.94
C HIS A 50 0.01 -15.61 10.23
N THR A 51 -0.03 -15.46 8.91
CA THR A 51 -1.24 -15.78 8.11
C THR A 51 -1.50 -17.29 8.06
N ILE A 52 -0.46 -18.11 8.04
CA ILE A 52 -0.57 -19.58 8.11
C ILE A 52 -1.12 -20.05 9.46
N LEU A 53 -0.65 -19.44 10.55
CA LEU A 53 -1.06 -19.79 11.92
C LEU A 53 -2.43 -19.22 12.30
N ALA A 54 -2.86 -18.13 11.66
CA ALA A 54 -4.13 -17.49 11.95
C ALA A 54 -5.31 -18.45 11.78
N THR A 55 -6.20 -18.46 12.77
CA THR A 55 -7.47 -19.17 12.77
C THR A 55 -8.64 -18.18 12.79
N ASP A 56 -9.78 -18.60 12.26
CA ASP A 56 -11.02 -17.86 12.42
C ASP A 56 -11.62 -18.06 13.84
N PRO A 57 -12.73 -17.37 14.21
CA PRO A 57 -13.38 -17.55 15.51
C PRO A 57 -13.88 -18.98 15.79
N SER A 58 -13.99 -19.83 14.76
CA SER A 58 -14.35 -21.25 14.89
C SER A 58 -13.13 -22.16 15.06
N GLY A 59 -11.92 -21.61 15.04
CA GLY A 59 -10.65 -22.35 15.15
C GLY A 59 -10.17 -22.92 13.81
N LYS A 60 -10.80 -22.57 12.68
CA LYS A 60 -10.44 -23.10 11.37
C LYS A 60 -9.28 -22.31 10.75
N HIS A 61 -8.29 -23.03 10.23
CA HIS A 61 -7.19 -22.44 9.46
C HIS A 61 -7.61 -22.09 8.03
N MET A 62 -6.97 -21.07 7.47
CA MET A 62 -7.15 -20.69 6.07
C MET A 62 -6.59 -21.75 5.12
N THR A 63 -7.29 -21.95 4.01
CA THR A 63 -6.82 -22.77 2.89
C THR A 63 -5.62 -22.13 2.19
N GLU A 64 -4.82 -22.94 1.47
CA GLU A 64 -3.68 -22.42 0.69
C GLU A 64 -4.11 -21.33 -0.31
N ALA A 65 -5.27 -21.50 -0.95
CA ALA A 65 -5.82 -20.53 -1.89
C ALA A 65 -6.20 -19.20 -1.22
N GLU A 66 -6.78 -19.23 -0.02
CA GLU A 66 -7.11 -18.02 0.74
C GLU A 66 -5.84 -17.28 1.20
N ILE A 67 -4.82 -18.02 1.66
CA ILE A 67 -3.53 -17.45 2.04
C ILE A 67 -2.87 -16.79 0.82
N ALA A 68 -2.77 -17.51 -0.31
CA ALA A 68 -2.21 -16.96 -1.54
C ALA A 68 -2.97 -15.71 -2.01
N GLY A 69 -4.30 -15.72 -1.94
CA GLY A 69 -5.13 -14.56 -2.27
C GLY A 69 -4.85 -13.35 -1.38
N LYS A 70 -4.70 -13.55 -0.06
CA LYS A 70 -4.36 -12.47 0.88
C LYS A 70 -2.97 -11.90 0.65
N ILE A 71 -1.97 -12.75 0.44
CA ILE A 71 -0.60 -12.31 0.15
C ILE A 71 -0.53 -11.59 -1.20
N MET A 72 -1.22 -12.09 -2.23
CA MET A 72 -1.32 -11.39 -3.51
C MET A 72 -1.97 -10.01 -3.34
N GLY A 73 -3.06 -9.91 -2.57
CA GLY A 73 -3.71 -8.65 -2.26
C GLY A 73 -2.77 -7.64 -1.58
N LEU A 74 -1.99 -8.10 -0.60
CA LEU A 74 -0.99 -7.30 0.10
C LEU A 74 0.09 -6.76 -0.87
N LEU A 75 0.63 -7.63 -1.73
CA LEU A 75 1.64 -7.25 -2.73
C LEU A 75 1.11 -6.22 -3.71
N VAL A 76 -0.11 -6.41 -4.21
CA VAL A 76 -0.75 -5.47 -5.15
C VAL A 76 -1.01 -4.12 -4.50
N ALA A 77 -1.48 -4.12 -3.24
CA ALA A 77 -1.73 -2.91 -2.47
C ALA A 77 -0.44 -2.10 -2.25
N GLY A 78 0.65 -2.76 -1.87
CA GLY A 78 1.93 -2.10 -1.57
C GLY A 78 2.72 -1.68 -2.82
N TYR A 79 2.66 -2.45 -3.90
CA TYR A 79 3.56 -2.23 -5.04
C TYR A 79 3.25 -0.94 -5.81
N SER A 80 2.03 -0.82 -6.33
CA SER A 80 1.69 0.26 -7.27
C SER A 80 1.68 1.64 -6.60
N GLN A 81 1.26 1.70 -5.33
CA GLN A 81 1.14 2.94 -4.57
C GLN A 81 2.52 3.48 -4.21
N VAL A 82 3.41 2.62 -3.69
CA VAL A 82 4.78 3.01 -3.32
C VAL A 82 5.59 3.39 -4.55
N ALA A 83 5.47 2.62 -5.65
CA ALA A 83 6.14 2.97 -6.91
C ALA A 83 5.71 4.35 -7.42
N THR A 84 4.40 4.66 -7.35
CA THR A 84 3.87 5.97 -7.73
C THR A 84 4.43 7.08 -6.84
N ALA A 85 4.36 6.92 -5.51
CA ALA A 85 4.87 7.91 -4.56
C ALA A 85 6.37 8.18 -4.78
N MET A 86 7.16 7.13 -4.96
CA MET A 86 8.60 7.23 -5.24
C MET A 86 8.90 7.93 -6.56
N THR A 87 8.13 7.65 -7.62
CA THR A 87 8.27 8.32 -8.92
C THR A 87 8.05 9.83 -8.78
N PHE A 88 6.99 10.25 -8.09
CA PHE A 88 6.70 11.66 -7.88
C PHE A 88 7.69 12.34 -6.92
N PHE A 89 8.14 11.63 -5.88
CA PHE A 89 9.20 12.11 -5.01
C PHE A 89 10.46 12.45 -5.83
N MET A 90 10.92 11.53 -6.67
CA MET A 90 12.10 11.74 -7.50
C MET A 90 11.92 12.90 -8.48
N LYS A 91 10.73 13.03 -9.08
CA LYS A 91 10.38 14.16 -9.95
C LYS A 91 10.46 15.49 -9.21
N TYR A 92 9.78 15.63 -8.07
CA TYR A 92 9.70 16.90 -7.36
C TYR A 92 11.03 17.31 -6.73
N VAL A 93 11.76 16.37 -6.14
CA VAL A 93 13.11 16.63 -5.60
C VAL A 93 14.09 16.99 -6.71
N GLY A 94 14.04 16.29 -7.85
CA GLY A 94 14.89 16.60 -9.01
C GLY A 94 14.61 17.97 -9.63
N GLN A 95 13.40 18.51 -9.48
CA GLN A 95 13.03 19.85 -9.92
C GLN A 95 13.35 20.96 -8.90
N ARG A 96 13.75 20.60 -7.67
CA ARG A 96 13.93 21.52 -6.55
C ARG A 96 15.29 21.30 -5.88
N PRO A 97 16.37 21.89 -6.43
CA PRO A 97 17.71 21.77 -5.87
C PRO A 97 17.82 22.22 -4.40
N ASP A 98 16.99 23.18 -4.00
CA ASP A 98 16.91 23.68 -2.63
C ASP A 98 16.38 22.63 -1.64
N ILE A 99 15.41 21.82 -2.07
CA ILE A 99 14.87 20.71 -1.28
C ILE A 99 15.86 19.55 -1.26
N TYR A 100 16.42 19.22 -2.43
CA TYR A 100 17.44 18.18 -2.56
C TYR A 100 18.64 18.43 -1.63
N ALA A 101 19.17 19.65 -1.60
CA ALA A 101 20.28 20.01 -0.73
C ALA A 101 19.97 19.77 0.75
N LYS A 102 18.76 20.13 1.21
CA LYS A 102 18.33 19.92 2.59
C LYS A 102 18.18 18.43 2.94
N ILE A 103 17.61 17.63 2.04
CA ILE A 103 17.55 16.17 2.20
C ILE A 103 18.96 15.60 2.30
N LEU A 104 19.87 16.02 1.40
CA LEU A 104 21.24 15.52 1.39
C LEU A 104 21.98 15.87 2.68
N THR A 105 21.81 17.09 3.20
CA THR A 105 22.38 17.48 4.51
C THR A 105 21.86 16.59 5.62
N GLU A 106 20.53 16.41 5.72
CA GLU A 106 19.92 15.53 6.74
C GLU A 106 20.42 14.08 6.64
N GLN A 107 20.47 13.51 5.42
CA GLN A 107 20.97 12.15 5.21
C GLN A 107 22.45 12.02 5.53
N THR A 108 23.25 13.05 5.25
CA THR A 108 24.68 13.08 5.58
C THR A 108 24.89 13.15 7.09
N GLU A 109 24.13 13.99 7.81
CA GLU A 109 24.18 14.06 9.27
C GLU A 109 23.88 12.70 9.91
N VAL A 110 22.82 12.01 9.45
CA VAL A 110 22.49 10.65 9.92
C VAL A 110 23.63 9.67 9.59
N ALA A 111 24.17 9.70 8.37
CA ALA A 111 25.24 8.80 7.97
C ALA A 111 26.56 9.04 8.75
N THR A 112 26.91 10.29 9.04
CA THR A 112 28.13 10.63 9.80
C THR A 112 28.04 10.26 11.27
N ALA A 113 26.83 10.15 11.83
CA ALA A 113 26.61 9.65 13.18
C ALA A 113 26.83 8.13 13.30
N LYS A 114 26.84 7.41 12.16
CA LYS A 114 27.02 5.96 12.11
C LYS A 114 28.49 5.58 11.96
N LYS A 115 28.87 4.42 12.52
CA LYS A 115 30.22 3.88 12.32
C LYS A 115 30.36 3.37 10.89
N ALA A 116 31.59 3.36 10.39
CA ALA A 116 31.88 2.80 9.07
C ALA A 116 31.40 1.35 8.98
N GLY A 117 30.53 1.06 8.01
CA GLY A 117 29.94 -0.28 7.79
C GLY A 117 28.68 -0.58 8.59
N GLU A 118 28.20 0.35 9.42
CA GLU A 118 26.96 0.20 10.16
C GLU A 118 25.75 0.51 9.26
N LEU A 119 24.73 -0.35 9.30
CA LEU A 119 23.48 -0.15 8.57
C LEU A 119 22.55 0.81 9.31
N LEU A 120 21.67 1.47 8.55
CA LEU A 120 20.60 2.28 9.12
C LEU A 120 19.67 1.40 9.96
N ASP A 121 19.30 1.90 11.13
CA ASP A 121 18.31 1.30 12.00
C ASP A 121 17.02 2.13 12.04
N TRP A 122 16.08 1.72 12.89
CA TRP A 122 14.78 2.39 13.00
C TRP A 122 14.86 3.77 13.64
N ASP A 123 15.81 3.97 14.56
CA ASP A 123 16.02 5.25 15.22
C ASP A 123 16.61 6.27 14.23
N ASP A 124 17.45 5.81 13.31
CA ASP A 124 17.99 6.66 12.23
C ASP A 124 16.90 7.17 11.29
N ILE A 125 15.95 6.32 10.92
CA ILE A 125 14.82 6.70 10.06
C ILE A 125 13.92 7.72 10.76
N GLN A 126 13.77 7.65 12.09
CA GLN A 126 13.02 8.62 12.87
C GLN A 126 13.68 10.01 12.93
N LYS A 127 15.00 10.09 12.72
CA LYS A 127 15.74 11.37 12.67
C LYS A 127 15.53 12.11 11.35
N MET A 128 15.12 11.42 10.28
CA MET A 128 14.93 11.97 8.92
C MET A 128 13.61 12.78 8.77
N LYS A 129 13.40 13.76 9.65
CA LYS A 129 12.14 14.51 9.75
C LYS A 129 11.82 15.33 8.50
N TYR A 130 12.84 15.96 7.90
CA TYR A 130 12.67 16.76 6.69
C TYR A 130 12.32 15.87 5.50
N SER A 131 13.03 14.75 5.32
CA SER A 131 12.71 13.75 4.29
C SER A 131 11.26 13.25 4.43
N TRP A 132 10.81 12.98 5.66
CA TRP A 132 9.41 12.62 5.94
C TRP A 132 8.43 13.71 5.49
N ASN A 133 8.68 14.96 5.84
CA ASN A 133 7.83 16.09 5.44
C ASN A 133 7.75 16.24 3.92
N VAL A 134 8.88 16.02 3.21
CA VAL A 134 8.89 16.06 1.74
C VAL A 134 8.02 14.93 1.18
N ILE A 135 8.13 13.70 1.70
CA ILE A 135 7.29 12.58 1.25
C ILE A 135 5.80 12.88 1.51
N TYR A 136 5.45 13.47 2.66
CA TYR A 136 4.08 13.90 2.93
C TYR A 136 3.60 14.97 1.95
N GLU A 137 4.43 15.94 1.61
CA GLU A 137 4.09 16.97 0.63
C GLU A 137 3.92 16.39 -0.78
N VAL A 138 4.75 15.43 -1.16
CA VAL A 138 4.61 14.68 -2.42
C VAL A 138 3.26 13.95 -2.45
N MET A 139 2.88 13.27 -1.36
CA MET A 139 1.59 12.58 -1.28
C MET A 139 0.40 13.55 -1.19
N ARG A 140 0.60 14.76 -0.65
CA ARG A 140 -0.41 15.82 -0.64
C ARG A 140 -0.66 16.38 -2.04
N LEU A 141 0.41 16.57 -2.82
CA LEU A 141 0.34 17.09 -4.19
C LEU A 141 -0.10 16.02 -5.21
N THR A 142 0.38 14.79 -5.05
CA THR A 142 0.06 13.67 -5.93
C THR A 142 -0.22 12.41 -5.12
N PRO A 143 -1.44 12.26 -4.58
CA PRO A 143 -1.81 11.07 -3.84
C PRO A 143 -1.85 9.85 -4.78
N PRO A 144 -1.17 8.73 -4.45
CA PRO A 144 -1.19 7.52 -5.27
C PRO A 144 -2.59 6.92 -5.47
N ILE A 145 -3.47 7.10 -4.49
CA ILE A 145 -4.88 6.70 -4.55
C ILE A 145 -5.72 7.95 -4.74
N GLN A 146 -6.36 8.09 -5.91
CA GLN A 146 -7.15 9.27 -6.24
C GLN A 146 -8.52 9.34 -5.54
N GLY A 147 -8.98 8.25 -4.95
CA GLY A 147 -10.23 8.20 -4.22
C GLY A 147 -10.74 6.79 -4.02
N ALA A 148 -11.80 6.65 -3.23
CA ALA A 148 -12.54 5.40 -3.11
C ALA A 148 -14.00 5.61 -3.53
N PHE A 149 -14.62 4.54 -3.98
CA PHE A 149 -16.05 4.50 -4.22
C PHE A 149 -16.73 3.76 -3.06
N ARG A 150 -17.92 4.23 -2.72
CA ARG A 150 -18.86 3.61 -1.79
C ARG A 150 -20.21 3.56 -2.47
N GLU A 151 -21.04 2.61 -2.09
CA GLU A 151 -22.41 2.51 -2.58
C GLU A 151 -23.37 2.73 -1.42
N ALA A 152 -24.39 3.56 -1.63
CA ALA A 152 -25.43 3.80 -0.65
C ALA A 152 -26.28 2.52 -0.49
N LEU A 153 -26.19 1.85 0.66
CA LEU A 153 -26.99 0.65 0.94
C LEU A 153 -28.44 0.97 1.30
N THR A 154 -28.67 2.18 1.80
CA THR A 154 -29.98 2.74 2.17
C THR A 154 -30.03 4.20 1.78
N ASP A 155 -31.23 4.75 1.66
CA ASP A 155 -31.41 6.19 1.51
C ASP A 155 -30.91 6.89 2.78
N PHE A 156 -30.12 7.96 2.63
CA PHE A 156 -29.66 8.77 3.75
C PHE A 156 -29.56 10.24 3.36
N THR A 157 -29.62 11.13 4.35
CA THR A 157 -29.49 12.57 4.13
C THR A 157 -28.12 13.05 4.59
N TYR A 158 -27.41 13.80 3.75
CA TYR A 158 -26.11 14.39 4.05
C TYR A 158 -26.06 15.83 3.54
N ALA A 159 -25.64 16.78 4.39
CA ALA A 159 -25.56 18.21 4.07
C ALA A 159 -26.85 18.79 3.42
N GLY A 160 -28.02 18.30 3.85
CA GLY A 160 -29.32 18.72 3.31
C GLY A 160 -29.76 18.03 2.00
N TYR A 161 -28.93 17.13 1.44
CA TYR A 161 -29.25 16.35 0.25
C TYR A 161 -29.61 14.91 0.61
N THR A 162 -30.68 14.37 0.02
CA THR A 162 -31.02 12.95 0.13
C THR A 162 -30.27 12.16 -0.95
N ILE A 163 -29.44 11.22 -0.52
CA ILE A 163 -28.70 10.28 -1.37
C ILE A 163 -29.48 8.97 -1.41
N PRO A 164 -30.04 8.57 -2.57
CA PRO A 164 -30.79 7.34 -2.69
C PRO A 164 -29.91 6.09 -2.63
N LYS A 165 -30.50 4.97 -2.24
CA LYS A 165 -29.92 3.64 -2.31
C LYS A 165 -29.46 3.32 -3.74
N GLY A 166 -28.31 2.64 -3.84
CA GLY A 166 -27.68 2.23 -5.09
C GLY A 166 -26.80 3.30 -5.73
N TRP A 167 -26.77 4.52 -5.19
CA TRP A 167 -25.87 5.57 -5.69
C TRP A 167 -24.43 5.30 -5.29
N LYS A 168 -23.52 5.50 -6.26
CA LYS A 168 -22.07 5.44 -6.03
C LYS A 168 -21.57 6.79 -5.57
N VAL A 169 -21.16 6.87 -4.31
CA VAL A 169 -20.53 8.05 -3.71
C VAL A 169 -19.03 7.88 -3.83
N SER A 170 -18.33 8.89 -4.36
CA SER A 170 -16.87 8.90 -4.44
C SER A 170 -16.28 9.98 -3.55
N ASN A 171 -15.23 9.65 -2.82
CA ASN A 171 -14.38 10.64 -2.18
C ASN A 171 -13.14 10.84 -3.06
N LEU A 172 -12.95 12.05 -3.60
CA LEU A 172 -11.74 12.40 -4.33
C LEU A 172 -10.65 12.79 -3.33
N SER A 173 -9.55 12.04 -3.28
CA SER A 173 -8.42 12.29 -2.36
C SER A 173 -7.82 13.68 -2.56
N PHE A 174 -7.82 14.19 -3.80
CA PHE A 174 -7.35 15.55 -4.10
C PHE A 174 -8.15 16.63 -3.36
N SER A 175 -9.46 16.40 -3.15
CA SER A 175 -10.33 17.29 -2.38
C SER A 175 -10.06 17.17 -0.88
N LEU A 176 -9.79 15.96 -0.37
CA LEU A 176 -9.51 15.74 1.06
C LEU A 176 -8.14 16.25 1.49
N SER A 177 -7.10 16.17 0.67
CA SER A 177 -5.78 16.72 1.03
C SER A 177 -5.80 18.24 1.19
N PHE A 178 -6.75 18.92 0.52
CA PHE A 178 -7.03 20.34 0.70
C PHE A 178 -7.93 20.61 1.92
N PHE A 179 -8.92 19.74 2.17
CA PHE A 179 -9.86 19.85 3.30
C PHE A 179 -9.29 19.44 4.66
N ILE A 180 -8.47 18.39 4.76
CA ILE A 180 -7.88 17.92 6.03
C ILE A 180 -6.97 18.99 6.64
N PHE A 181 -6.29 19.81 5.82
CA PHE A 181 -5.52 20.95 6.31
C PHE A 181 -6.37 22.18 6.66
N THR A 182 -7.63 22.24 6.24
CA THR A 182 -8.61 23.27 6.65
C THR A 182 -9.58 22.80 7.73
N SER A 183 -9.55 21.52 8.12
CA SER A 183 -10.49 20.93 9.08
C SER A 183 -9.86 20.36 10.36
N PHE A 184 -8.60 20.67 10.68
CA PHE A 184 -8.14 20.63 12.08
C PHE A 184 -8.70 21.82 12.89
N THR A 185 -10.00 22.04 12.75
CA THR A 185 -10.90 22.80 13.62
C THR A 185 -12.28 22.42 13.07
N ILE A 186 -12.91 21.42 13.66
CA ILE A 186 -14.36 21.17 13.78
C ILE A 186 -14.54 19.66 14.03
N VAL A 187 -14.75 19.36 15.32
CA VAL A 187 -15.34 18.17 15.98
C VAL A 187 -14.64 16.82 15.81
#